data_AF-R1EPE8-F1
#
_entry.id   AF-R1EPE8-F1
#
_cell.length_a   1.000
_cell.length_b   1.000
_cell.length_c   1.000
_cell.angle_alpha   90.00
_cell.angle_beta   90.00
_cell.angle_gamma   90.00
#
_symmetry.space_group_name_H-M   'P 1'
#
loop_
_entity.id
_entity.type
_entity.pdbx_description
1 polymer ?
#
loop_
_entity_poly.entity_id
_entity_poly.type
_entity_poly.pdbx_seq_one_letter_code
_entity_poly.pdbx_strand_id
1 'polypeptide(L)'
;MHWDEYETALACVLSRRQSGDIVIICADTNASIGRGCLGAGQNADYGAVGPHGINFLNDSGRRLRSFMELHDLAALSSFFKKPFNGTWLHPCSKLQKQLDHIMISRCDVKRFTDAGACCGQLIDSDHSAVFCKLRFTFATDVVASLGRSDASAVSYSTLAKAVEKTAAETLPKLERPAPLWFAAKEGVMRAHIVNRNATFSAHQRQPRGDGGHLLPLDIERRAHACSSMI
;
A
#
# COMPACT_ATOMS: atom_id res chain seq x y z
N MET A 1 23.81 -7.29 1.55
CA MET A 1 22.81 -8.26 1.08
C MET A 1 22.92 -8.31 -0.43
N HIS A 2 23.28 -9.47 -1.00
CA HIS A 2 23.32 -9.61 -2.45
C HIS A 2 21.87 -9.71 -2.96
N TRP A 3 21.51 -9.00 -4.03
CA TRP A 3 20.13 -8.97 -4.54
C TRP A 3 19.59 -10.38 -4.83
N ASP A 4 20.45 -11.30 -5.27
CA ASP A 4 20.09 -12.71 -5.54
C ASP A 4 19.63 -13.44 -4.28
N GLU A 5 20.28 -13.18 -3.14
CA GLU A 5 19.89 -13.77 -1.85
C GLU A 5 18.52 -13.27 -1.41
N TYR A 6 18.26 -11.97 -1.60
CA TYR A 6 16.96 -11.36 -1.29
C TYR A 6 15.84 -11.99 -2.13
N GLU A 7 16.03 -12.05 -3.45
CA GLU A 7 15.01 -12.58 -4.35
C GLU A 7 14.79 -14.09 -4.14
N THR A 8 15.86 -14.85 -3.90
CA THR A 8 15.75 -16.28 -3.58
C THR A 8 14.97 -16.51 -2.29
N ALA A 9 15.28 -15.72 -1.24
CA ALA A 9 14.55 -15.81 0.02
C ALA A 9 13.07 -15.41 -0.15
N LEU A 10 12.79 -14.34 -0.90
CA LEU A 10 11.43 -13.90 -1.19
C LEU A 10 10.65 -14.94 -1.98
N ALA A 11 11.26 -15.55 -3.00
CA ALA A 11 10.67 -16.64 -3.78
C ALA A 11 10.34 -17.86 -2.91
N CYS A 12 11.22 -18.22 -1.96
CA CYS A 12 10.98 -19.30 -1.00
C CYS A 12 9.83 -19.00 -0.03
N VAL A 13 9.61 -17.74 0.33
CA VAL A 13 8.42 -17.34 1.10
C VAL A 13 7.17 -17.42 0.24
N LEU A 14 7.23 -16.91 -0.99
CA LEU A 14 6.12 -16.96 -1.95
C LEU A 14 5.69 -18.39 -2.28
N SER A 15 6.62 -19.34 -2.34
CA SER A 15 6.30 -20.75 -2.62
C SER A 15 5.54 -21.45 -1.49
N ARG A 16 5.44 -20.84 -0.30
CA ARG A 16 4.68 -21.38 0.83
C ARG A 16 3.20 -21.01 0.79
N ARG A 17 2.80 -20.12 -0.13
CA ARG A 17 1.40 -19.68 -0.29
C ARG A 17 0.48 -20.87 -0.54
N GLN A 18 -0.64 -20.90 0.16
CA GLN A 18 -1.69 -21.89 0.00
C GLN A 18 -2.77 -21.39 -0.96
N SER A 19 -3.59 -22.32 -1.44
CA SER A 19 -4.76 -21.96 -2.23
C SER A 19 -5.71 -21.10 -1.39
N GLY A 20 -6.07 -19.93 -1.91
CA GLY A 20 -6.93 -18.96 -1.22
C GLY A 20 -6.18 -17.84 -0.49
N ASP A 21 -4.85 -17.95 -0.34
CA ASP A 21 -4.04 -16.87 0.24
C ASP A 21 -4.06 -15.65 -0.66
N ILE A 22 -4.27 -14.47 -0.06
CA ILE A 22 -4.11 -13.17 -0.73
C ILE A 22 -2.71 -12.66 -0.40
N VAL A 23 -1.83 -12.62 -1.41
CA VAL A 23 -0.46 -12.15 -1.24
C VAL A 23 -0.40 -10.63 -1.35
N ILE A 24 0.17 -9.99 -0.33
CA ILE A 24 0.46 -8.55 -0.31
C ILE A 24 1.88 -8.36 0.25
N ILE A 25 2.76 -7.77 -0.56
CA ILE A 25 4.15 -7.48 -0.22
C ILE A 25 4.32 -5.96 -0.27
N CYS A 26 4.66 -5.35 0.85
CA CYS A 26 4.96 -3.92 0.93
C CYS A 26 6.44 -3.74 1.20
N ALA A 27 7.15 -3.03 0.32
CA ALA A 27 8.58 -2.83 0.48
C ALA A 27 9.04 -1.50 -0.14
N ASP A 28 9.98 -0.85 0.53
CA ASP A 28 10.95 0.01 -0.15
C ASP A 28 11.95 -0.90 -0.86
N THR A 29 11.94 -0.82 -2.19
CA THR A 29 12.74 -1.69 -3.05
C THR A 29 13.95 -0.98 -3.65
N ASN A 30 14.07 0.34 -3.45
CA ASN A 30 14.96 1.20 -4.23
C ASN A 30 14.82 1.03 -5.76
N ALA A 31 13.71 0.45 -6.22
CA ALA A 31 13.48 0.10 -7.61
C ALA A 31 12.46 1.05 -8.22
N SER A 32 12.89 1.88 -9.17
CA SER A 32 11.95 2.63 -9.99
C SER A 32 11.52 1.73 -11.14
N ILE A 33 10.29 1.24 -11.08
CA ILE A 33 9.77 0.24 -12.03
C ILE A 33 9.22 0.86 -13.31
N GLY A 34 9.20 2.17 -13.53
CA GLY A 34 8.61 2.77 -14.75
C GLY A 34 7.12 2.47 -14.95
N ARG A 35 6.61 2.65 -16.18
CA ARG A 35 5.23 2.31 -16.58
C ARG A 35 5.18 1.13 -17.52
N GLY A 36 4.15 0.31 -17.43
CA GLY A 36 3.83 -0.71 -18.42
C GLY A 36 3.06 -0.12 -19.60
N CYS A 37 2.79 -0.96 -20.60
CA CYS A 37 1.88 -0.64 -21.69
C CYS A 37 0.43 -0.87 -21.25
N LEU A 38 -0.52 -0.17 -21.88
CA LEU A 38 -1.92 -0.56 -21.77
C LEU A 38 -2.07 -1.95 -22.38
N GLY A 39 -2.58 -2.91 -21.61
CA GLY A 39 -2.97 -4.21 -22.16
C GLY A 39 -3.94 -3.99 -23.32
N ALA A 40 -3.65 -4.61 -24.47
CA ALA A 40 -4.51 -4.54 -25.64
C ALA A 40 -5.80 -5.34 -25.37
N GLY A 41 -6.85 -4.66 -24.90
CA GLY A 41 -8.22 -5.18 -24.88
C GLY A 41 -8.78 -5.54 -23.50
N GLN A 42 -10.10 -5.75 -23.47
CA GLN A 42 -10.90 -6.01 -22.27
C GLN A 42 -10.59 -7.36 -21.59
N ASN A 43 -9.80 -8.22 -22.26
CA ASN A 43 -9.31 -9.52 -21.80
C ASN A 43 -7.77 -9.58 -21.66
N ALA A 44 -7.06 -8.44 -21.68
CA ALA A 44 -5.62 -8.45 -21.49
C ALA A 44 -5.28 -8.80 -20.04
N ASP A 45 -4.58 -9.92 -19.83
CA ASP A 45 -4.01 -10.27 -18.53
C ASP A 45 -3.17 -9.10 -18.00
N TYR A 46 -3.32 -8.79 -16.71
CA TYR A 46 -2.52 -7.74 -16.07
C TYR A 46 -1.04 -8.11 -16.15
N GLY A 47 -0.20 -7.27 -16.76
CA GLY A 47 1.26 -7.44 -16.67
C GLY A 47 1.78 -7.21 -15.24
N ALA A 48 3.08 -7.30 -15.01
CA ALA A 48 3.65 -6.96 -13.70
C ALA A 48 3.54 -5.47 -13.36
N VAL A 49 3.44 -4.59 -14.36
CA VAL A 49 3.33 -3.14 -14.19
C VAL A 49 2.23 -2.59 -15.10
N GLY A 50 1.33 -1.81 -14.51
CA GLY A 50 0.26 -1.11 -15.19
C GLY A 50 0.70 0.21 -15.86
N PRO A 51 -0.25 0.91 -16.51
CA PRO A 51 0.03 2.07 -17.35
C PRO A 51 0.30 3.37 -16.58
N HIS A 52 0.16 3.37 -15.24
CA HIS A 52 0.27 4.55 -14.40
C HIS A 52 1.53 4.51 -13.52
N GLY A 53 1.92 5.67 -12.99
CA GLY A 53 3.14 5.84 -12.19
C GLY A 53 4.17 6.79 -12.83
N ILE A 54 5.35 6.87 -12.23
CA ILE A 54 6.47 7.66 -12.77
C ILE A 54 7.14 6.89 -13.91
N ASN A 55 7.35 7.54 -15.06
CA ASN A 55 8.01 6.93 -16.22
C ASN A 55 9.53 6.92 -16.12
N PHE A 56 10.07 6.34 -15.05
CA PHE A 56 11.51 6.23 -14.83
C PHE A 56 11.83 4.79 -14.43
N LEU A 57 12.76 4.17 -15.16
CA LEU A 57 13.17 2.77 -14.97
C LEU A 57 14.66 2.70 -14.67
N ASN A 58 15.04 2.23 -13.48
CA ASN A 58 16.44 1.97 -13.11
C ASN A 58 16.77 0.47 -13.18
N ASP A 59 18.03 0.09 -12.94
CA ASP A 59 18.47 -1.31 -12.98
C ASP A 59 17.74 -2.19 -11.97
N SER A 60 17.60 -1.73 -10.72
CA SER A 60 16.79 -2.42 -9.70
C SER A 60 15.35 -2.58 -10.15
N GLY A 61 14.78 -1.61 -10.87
CA GLY A 61 13.45 -1.67 -11.46
C GLY A 61 13.30 -2.71 -12.55
N ARG A 62 14.30 -2.85 -13.44
CA ARG A 62 14.32 -3.93 -14.46
C ARG A 62 14.33 -5.31 -13.81
N ARG A 63 15.13 -5.45 -12.76
CA ARG A 63 15.26 -6.69 -12.01
C ARG A 63 13.97 -7.04 -11.27
N LEU A 64 13.41 -6.09 -10.52
CA LEU A 64 12.14 -6.28 -9.81
C LEU A 64 10.98 -6.60 -10.75
N ARG A 65 10.92 -5.96 -11.92
CA ARG A 65 9.95 -6.31 -12.97
C ARG A 65 10.08 -7.78 -13.39
N SER A 66 11.30 -8.23 -13.66
CA SER A 66 11.56 -9.60 -14.09
C SER A 66 11.15 -10.60 -13.00
N PHE A 67 11.47 -10.30 -11.74
CA PHE A 67 11.02 -11.07 -10.59
C PHE A 67 9.49 -11.13 -10.49
N MET A 68 8.81 -9.99 -10.61
CA MET A 68 7.35 -9.96 -10.57
C MET A 68 6.71 -10.73 -11.72
N GLU A 69 7.25 -10.63 -12.94
CA GLU A 69 6.77 -11.41 -14.08
C GLU A 69 6.91 -12.92 -13.85
N LEU A 70 8.07 -13.35 -13.32
CA LEU A 70 8.35 -14.75 -13.03
C LEU A 70 7.44 -15.36 -11.96
N HIS A 71 7.01 -14.55 -10.98
CA HIS A 71 6.25 -15.01 -9.81
C HIS A 71 4.76 -14.66 -9.85
N ASP A 72 4.24 -14.26 -11.01
CA ASP A 72 2.85 -13.81 -11.20
C ASP A 72 2.43 -12.70 -10.22
N LEU A 73 3.34 -11.75 -10.01
CA LEU A 73 3.08 -10.57 -9.19
C LEU A 73 2.79 -9.34 -10.06
N ALA A 74 2.14 -8.35 -9.44
CA ALA A 74 1.83 -7.08 -10.05
C ALA A 74 2.06 -5.93 -9.05
N ALA A 75 2.67 -4.84 -9.51
CA ALA A 75 2.85 -3.61 -8.74
C ALA A 75 1.53 -2.83 -8.69
N LEU A 76 0.78 -3.00 -7.61
CA LEU A 76 -0.62 -2.62 -7.51
C LEU A 76 -0.90 -1.15 -7.85
N SER A 77 -0.11 -0.22 -7.32
CA SER A 77 -0.33 1.22 -7.52
C SER A 77 -0.23 1.66 -8.99
N SER A 78 0.51 0.91 -9.82
CA SER A 78 0.66 1.21 -11.25
C SER A 78 -0.60 0.98 -12.09
N PHE A 79 -1.64 0.35 -11.51
CA PHE A 79 -2.95 0.15 -12.16
C PHE A 79 -3.97 1.24 -11.82
N PHE A 80 -3.65 2.18 -10.92
CA PHE A 80 -4.54 3.25 -10.52
C PHE A 80 -3.99 4.61 -10.94
N LYS A 81 -4.81 5.40 -11.64
CA LYS A 81 -4.45 6.78 -11.97
C LYS A 81 -4.44 7.62 -10.70
N LYS A 82 -3.30 8.23 -10.39
CA LYS A 82 -3.13 9.14 -9.24
C LYS A 82 -2.63 10.52 -9.67
N PRO A 83 -3.00 11.58 -8.92
CA PRO A 83 -2.43 12.91 -9.13
C PRO A 83 -0.95 12.96 -8.78
N PHE A 84 -0.49 12.08 -7.90
CA PHE A 84 0.89 11.99 -7.43
C PHE A 84 1.30 10.52 -7.26
N ASN A 85 2.51 10.19 -7.70
CA ASN A 85 3.04 8.81 -7.69
C ASN A 85 4.43 8.71 -7.04
N GLY A 86 5.06 9.84 -6.71
CA GLY A 86 6.35 9.84 -6.03
C GLY A 86 6.20 9.23 -4.64
N THR A 87 7.17 8.44 -4.23
CA THR A 87 7.26 7.93 -2.86
C THR A 87 8.53 8.38 -2.18
N TRP A 88 9.50 8.93 -2.93
CA TRP A 88 10.71 9.51 -2.37
C TRP A 88 11.13 10.74 -3.17
N LEU A 89 11.64 11.77 -2.49
CA LEU A 89 12.16 12.99 -3.10
C LEU A 89 13.68 13.04 -3.01
N HIS A 90 14.37 13.02 -4.14
CA HIS A 90 15.83 13.06 -4.14
C HIS A 90 16.36 14.34 -3.46
N PRO A 91 17.23 14.25 -2.43
CA PRO A 91 17.65 15.40 -1.62
C PRO A 91 18.26 16.55 -2.43
N CYS A 92 19.13 16.24 -3.40
CA CYS A 92 19.80 17.26 -4.22
C CYS A 92 18.99 17.65 -5.46
N SER A 93 18.73 16.71 -6.37
CA SER A 93 18.06 16.99 -7.65
C SER A 93 16.58 17.36 -7.54
N LYS A 94 15.95 17.13 -6.37
CA LYS A 94 14.51 17.30 -6.13
C LYS A 94 13.63 16.52 -7.11
N LEU A 95 14.19 15.51 -7.78
CA LEU A 95 13.42 14.60 -8.63
C LEU A 95 12.69 13.59 -7.76
N GLN A 96 11.41 13.43 -8.02
CA GLN A 96 10.61 12.39 -7.38
C GLN A 96 10.91 11.02 -7.99
N LYS A 97 10.98 10.01 -7.13
CA LYS A 97 11.10 8.59 -7.51
C LYS A 97 9.97 7.80 -6.88
N GLN A 98 9.61 6.69 -7.50
CA GLN A 98 8.61 5.74 -7.01
C GLN A 98 9.36 4.45 -6.66
N LEU A 99 9.75 4.33 -5.39
CA LEU A 99 10.63 3.27 -4.86
C LEU A 99 9.88 2.28 -3.95
N ASP A 100 8.79 2.75 -3.37
CA ASP A 100 7.95 2.00 -2.44
C ASP A 100 6.80 1.35 -3.22
N HIS A 101 6.74 0.03 -3.20
CA HIS A 101 5.74 -0.75 -3.95
C HIS A 101 4.90 -1.63 -3.06
N ILE A 102 3.63 -1.75 -3.45
CA ILE A 102 2.73 -2.79 -2.98
C ILE A 102 2.62 -3.80 -4.12
N MET A 103 3.23 -4.96 -3.96
CA MET A 103 3.18 -6.06 -4.91
C MET A 103 2.15 -7.08 -4.46
N ILE A 104 1.34 -7.56 -5.38
CA ILE A 104 0.27 -8.54 -5.10
C ILE A 104 0.30 -9.68 -6.11
N SER A 105 -0.37 -10.78 -5.82
CA SER A 105 -0.68 -11.78 -6.85
C SER A 105 -1.48 -11.12 -7.98
N ARG A 106 -1.08 -11.36 -9.22
CA ARG A 106 -1.68 -10.81 -10.43
C ARG A 106 -3.17 -11.17 -10.56
N CYS A 107 -3.55 -12.38 -10.17
CA CYS A 107 -4.94 -12.83 -10.15
C CYS A 107 -5.83 -12.02 -9.18
N ASP A 108 -5.23 -11.39 -8.16
CA ASP A 108 -5.95 -10.66 -7.12
C ASP A 108 -6.10 -9.15 -7.41
N VAL A 109 -5.57 -8.62 -8.52
CA VAL A 109 -5.65 -7.18 -8.87
C VAL A 109 -7.10 -6.67 -8.76
N LYS A 110 -8.09 -7.44 -9.22
CA LYS A 110 -9.51 -7.09 -9.19
C LYS A 110 -10.12 -6.99 -7.78
N ARG A 111 -9.45 -7.54 -6.76
CA ARG A 111 -9.86 -7.42 -5.35
C ARG A 111 -9.58 -6.02 -4.80
N PHE A 112 -8.62 -5.31 -5.37
CA PHE A 112 -8.25 -3.98 -4.90
C PHE A 112 -9.02 -2.91 -5.67
N THR A 113 -9.52 -1.91 -4.96
CA THR A 113 -10.28 -0.80 -5.55
C THR A 113 -9.47 0.48 -5.65
N ASP A 114 -8.34 0.54 -4.96
CA ASP A 114 -7.50 1.72 -4.94
C ASP A 114 -6.10 1.39 -4.43
N ALA A 115 -5.09 2.07 -4.93
CA ALA A 115 -3.73 2.07 -4.39
C ALA A 115 -2.95 3.28 -4.86
N GLY A 116 -1.94 3.70 -4.10
CA GLY A 116 -1.07 4.81 -4.47
C GLY A 116 -0.21 5.34 -3.33
N ALA A 117 0.48 6.44 -3.59
CA ALA A 117 1.17 7.21 -2.58
C ALA A 117 0.20 8.11 -1.79
N CYS A 118 0.43 8.25 -0.50
CA CYS A 118 -0.28 9.18 0.37
C CYS A 118 0.25 10.59 0.16
N CYS A 119 -0.61 11.50 -0.31
CA CYS A 119 -0.29 12.93 -0.32
C CYS A 119 -0.53 13.51 1.10
N GLY A 120 0.49 14.14 1.69
CA GLY A 120 0.35 14.86 2.97
C GLY A 120 0.27 13.93 4.18
N GLN A 121 1.25 13.03 4.32
CA GLN A 121 1.40 12.24 5.54
C GLN A 121 1.74 13.13 6.74
N LEU A 122 1.36 12.68 7.94
CA LEU A 122 1.57 13.42 9.19
C LEU A 122 2.99 13.29 9.74
N ILE A 123 3.75 12.31 9.27
CA ILE A 123 5.09 11.97 9.76
C ILE A 123 6.11 12.56 8.80
N ASP A 124 7.10 13.26 9.34
CA ASP A 124 8.21 13.79 8.57
C ASP A 124 9.18 12.65 8.21
N SER A 125 9.26 12.34 6.92
CA SER A 125 10.15 11.37 6.31
C SER A 125 10.39 11.80 4.87
N ASP A 126 11.58 11.50 4.36
CA ASP A 126 11.94 11.64 2.95
C ASP A 126 11.17 10.66 2.04
N HIS A 127 10.53 9.64 2.64
CA HIS A 127 9.59 8.75 1.98
C HIS A 127 8.13 9.12 2.30
N SER A 128 7.26 9.04 1.30
CA SER A 128 5.81 9.11 1.46
C SER A 128 5.22 7.72 1.64
N ALA A 129 4.35 7.55 2.64
CA ALA A 129 3.62 6.30 2.85
C ALA A 129 2.83 5.88 1.59
N VAL A 130 2.73 4.58 1.36
CA VAL A 130 1.87 3.99 0.33
C VAL A 130 0.62 3.36 0.94
N PHE A 131 -0.46 3.25 0.18
CA PHE A 131 -1.70 2.63 0.61
C PHE A 131 -2.31 1.74 -0.48
N CYS A 132 -3.16 0.82 -0.04
CA CYS A 132 -4.10 0.11 -0.89
C CYS A 132 -5.46 -0.05 -0.19
N LYS A 133 -6.52 -0.29 -0.97
CA LYS A 133 -7.86 -0.63 -0.50
C LYS A 133 -8.22 -2.02 -1.02
N LEU A 134 -8.21 -3.00 -0.14
CA LEU A 134 -8.59 -4.38 -0.43
C LEU A 134 -10.09 -4.58 -0.18
N ARG A 135 -10.78 -5.26 -1.11
CA ARG A 135 -12.09 -5.87 -0.86
C ARG A 135 -11.92 -7.36 -0.65
N PHE A 136 -12.47 -7.85 0.44
CA PHE A 136 -12.53 -9.26 0.76
C PHE A 136 -13.86 -9.57 1.44
N THR A 137 -14.24 -10.84 1.40
CA THR A 137 -15.45 -11.35 2.03
C THR A 137 -15.03 -12.28 3.15
N PHE A 138 -15.70 -12.18 4.29
CA PHE A 138 -15.49 -13.11 5.39
C PHE A 138 -16.20 -14.43 5.11
N ALA A 139 -15.62 -15.52 5.59
CA ALA A 139 -16.30 -16.80 5.59
C ALA A 139 -17.58 -16.70 6.44
N THR A 140 -18.65 -17.38 6.02
CA THR A 140 -20.00 -17.22 6.58
C THR A 140 -20.06 -17.62 8.06
N ASP A 141 -19.26 -18.60 8.46
CA ASP A 141 -19.05 -19.05 9.83
C ASP A 141 -18.43 -17.95 10.71
N VAL A 142 -17.45 -17.21 10.19
CA VAL A 142 -16.87 -16.05 10.88
C VAL A 142 -17.94 -14.99 11.08
N VAL A 143 -18.73 -14.66 10.05
CA VAL A 143 -19.83 -13.68 10.15
C VAL A 143 -20.88 -14.13 11.17
N ALA A 144 -21.26 -15.41 11.15
CA ALA A 144 -22.20 -15.99 12.10
C ALA A 144 -21.66 -15.96 13.55
N SER A 145 -20.36 -16.22 13.75
CA SER A 145 -19.71 -16.15 15.06
C SER A 145 -19.71 -14.74 15.67
N LEU A 146 -19.83 -13.70 14.82
CA LEU A 146 -19.96 -12.30 15.24
C LEU A 146 -21.41 -11.92 15.58
N GLY A 147 -22.34 -12.88 15.57
CA GLY A 147 -23.74 -12.69 15.97
C GLY A 147 -24.55 -11.84 14.99
N ARG A 148 -24.12 -11.76 13.72
CA ARG A 148 -24.78 -10.98 12.66
C ARG A 148 -25.08 -11.88 11.47
N SER A 149 -26.25 -11.70 10.86
CA SER A 149 -26.66 -12.40 9.64
C SER A 149 -26.16 -11.71 8.36
N ASP A 150 -25.69 -10.46 8.48
CA ASP A 150 -25.24 -9.63 7.38
C ASP A 150 -23.88 -8.98 7.70
N ALA A 151 -22.91 -9.16 6.79
CA ALA A 151 -21.57 -8.58 6.87
C ALA A 151 -21.58 -7.04 6.78
N SER A 152 -22.58 -6.44 6.13
CA SER A 152 -22.70 -4.97 6.01
C SER A 152 -23.04 -4.27 7.33
N ALA A 153 -23.65 -5.01 8.27
CA ALA A 153 -24.02 -4.54 9.61
C ALA A 153 -22.89 -4.68 10.63
N VAL A 154 -21.74 -5.26 10.26
CA VAL A 154 -20.62 -5.47 11.17
C VAL A 154 -19.74 -4.23 11.22
N SER A 155 -19.58 -3.65 12.42
CA SER A 155 -18.73 -2.48 12.60
C SER A 155 -17.25 -2.81 12.29
N TYR A 156 -16.50 -1.84 11.77
CA TYR A 156 -15.07 -2.01 11.50
C TYR A 156 -14.29 -2.50 12.73
N SER A 157 -14.63 -2.01 13.93
CA SER A 157 -13.95 -2.41 15.17
C SER A 157 -14.20 -3.89 15.52
N THR A 158 -15.39 -4.39 15.25
CA THR A 158 -15.72 -5.82 15.39
C THR A 158 -14.92 -6.67 14.41
N LEU A 159 -14.84 -6.25 13.15
CA LEU A 159 -14.06 -6.95 12.12
C LEU A 159 -12.55 -6.94 12.44
N ALA A 160 -12.01 -5.79 12.84
CA ALA A 160 -10.60 -5.66 13.22
C ALA A 160 -10.24 -6.61 14.36
N LYS A 161 -11.07 -6.68 15.41
CA LYS A 161 -10.89 -7.63 16.52
C LYS A 161 -10.96 -9.08 16.07
N ALA A 162 -11.87 -9.42 15.15
CA ALA A 162 -11.98 -10.77 14.62
C ALA A 162 -10.71 -11.16 13.85
N VAL A 163 -10.21 -10.28 12.98
CA VAL A 163 -8.96 -10.50 12.25
C VAL A 163 -7.77 -10.65 13.20
N GLU A 164 -7.64 -9.78 14.21
CA GLU A 164 -6.59 -9.85 15.22
C GLU A 164 -6.64 -11.17 16.01
N LYS A 165 -7.83 -11.60 16.41
CA LYS A 165 -8.04 -12.86 17.14
C LYS A 165 -7.66 -14.07 16.26
N THR A 166 -8.20 -14.17 15.05
CA THR A 166 -7.91 -15.27 14.13
C THR A 166 -6.42 -15.31 13.77
N ALA A 167 -5.79 -14.15 13.57
CA ALA A 167 -4.35 -14.07 13.33
C ALA A 167 -3.55 -14.62 14.51
N ALA A 168 -3.93 -14.30 15.75
CA ALA A 168 -3.27 -14.80 16.96
C ALA A 168 -3.45 -16.32 17.16
N GLU A 169 -4.55 -16.89 16.68
CA GLU A 169 -4.84 -18.34 16.75
C GLU A 169 -4.14 -19.12 15.63
N THR A 170 -4.04 -18.53 14.42
CA THR A 170 -3.57 -19.22 13.21
C THR A 170 -2.08 -19.07 12.97
N LEU A 171 -1.51 -17.90 13.31
CA LEU A 171 -0.09 -17.62 13.09
C LEU A 171 0.71 -18.03 14.32
N PRO A 172 1.79 -18.83 14.18
CA PRO A 172 2.67 -19.13 15.30
C PRO A 172 3.23 -17.82 15.86
N LYS A 173 3.03 -17.56 17.15
CA LYS A 173 3.68 -16.44 17.85
C LYS A 173 5.19 -16.70 17.89
N LEU A 174 5.88 -16.29 16.84
CA LEU A 174 7.30 -16.01 16.92
C LEU A 174 7.43 -14.65 17.60
N GLU A 175 7.62 -14.64 18.92
CA GLU A 175 8.00 -13.43 19.64
C GLU A 175 9.33 -12.94 19.07
N ARG A 176 9.25 -11.95 18.18
CA ARG A 176 10.40 -11.16 17.77
C ARG A 176 10.49 -10.00 18.74
N PRO A 177 11.63 -9.79 19.41
CA PRO A 177 11.82 -8.58 20.21
C PRO A 177 11.54 -7.38 19.31
N ALA A 178 10.72 -6.45 19.82
CA ALA A 178 10.40 -5.24 19.08
C ALA A 178 11.72 -4.58 18.67
N PRO A 179 11.93 -4.27 17.37
CA PRO A 179 13.14 -3.60 16.95
C PRO A 179 13.27 -2.30 17.73
N LEU A 180 14.46 -1.99 18.25
CA LEU A 180 14.69 -0.79 19.07
C LEU A 180 14.21 0.49 18.39
N TRP A 181 14.32 0.56 17.05
CA TRP A 181 13.87 1.69 16.24
C TRP A 181 12.33 1.83 16.20
N PHE A 182 11.58 0.74 16.34
CA PHE A 182 10.11 0.76 16.39
C PHE A 182 9.64 1.29 17.75
N ALA A 183 10.24 0.80 18.85
CA ALA A 183 9.93 1.24 20.20
C ALA A 183 10.21 2.74 20.42
N ALA A 184 11.28 3.28 19.82
CA ALA A 184 11.69 4.68 19.98
C ALA A 184 10.65 5.70 19.43
N LYS A 185 9.81 5.30 18.47
CA LYS A 185 8.85 6.20 17.79
C LYS A 185 7.40 5.74 17.90
N GLU A 186 7.14 4.63 18.58
CA GLU A 186 5.80 4.02 18.69
C GLU A 186 4.76 5.01 19.24
N GLY A 187 5.07 5.73 20.32
CA GLY A 187 4.15 6.70 20.92
C GLY A 187 3.74 7.83 19.96
N VAL A 188 4.71 8.35 19.21
CA VAL A 188 4.50 9.37 18.18
C VAL A 188 3.63 8.82 17.06
N MET A 189 3.95 7.62 16.56
CA MET A 189 3.18 6.98 15.49
C MET A 189 1.74 6.70 15.90
N ARG A 190 1.51 6.19 17.12
CA ARG A 190 0.17 5.93 17.66
C ARG A 190 -0.67 7.21 17.72
N ALA A 191 -0.11 8.32 18.19
CA ALA A 191 -0.80 9.61 18.23
C ALA A 191 -1.22 10.09 16.83
N HIS A 192 -0.34 9.99 15.83
CA HIS A 192 -0.67 10.33 14.44
C HIS A 192 -1.75 9.42 13.84
N ILE A 193 -1.71 8.12 14.13
CA ILE A 193 -2.74 7.16 13.68
C ILE A 193 -4.11 7.55 14.25
N VAL A 194 -4.18 7.87 15.54
CA VAL A 194 -5.43 8.31 16.20
C VAL A 194 -5.97 9.57 15.52
N ASN A 195 -5.13 10.58 15.30
CA ASN A 195 -5.53 11.83 14.65
C ASN A 195 -6.02 11.60 13.20
N ARG A 196 -5.31 10.77 12.43
CA ARG A 196 -5.72 10.38 11.07
C ARG A 196 -7.08 9.70 11.07
N ASN A 197 -7.30 8.72 11.96
CA ASN A 197 -8.55 7.98 12.05
C ASN A 197 -9.72 8.89 12.47
N ALA A 198 -9.50 9.82 13.40
CA ALA A 198 -10.49 10.82 13.79
C ALA A 198 -10.87 11.74 12.62
N THR A 199 -9.86 12.22 11.87
CA THR A 199 -10.06 13.07 10.69
C THR A 199 -10.83 12.33 9.59
N PHE A 200 -10.47 11.07 9.32
CA PHE A 200 -11.19 10.21 8.37
C PHE A 200 -12.65 10.01 8.79
N SER A 201 -12.90 9.70 10.06
CA SER A 201 -14.25 9.50 10.60
C SER A 201 -15.08 10.79 10.60
N ALA A 202 -14.45 11.96 10.78
CA ALA A 202 -15.11 13.25 10.62
C ALA A 202 -15.49 13.51 9.15
N HIS A 203 -14.59 13.21 8.21
CA HIS A 203 -14.87 13.36 6.78
C HIS A 203 -15.98 12.43 6.28
N GLN A 204 -16.07 11.19 6.78
CA GLN A 204 -17.18 10.30 6.42
C GLN A 204 -18.54 10.76 6.96
N ARG A 205 -18.56 11.44 8.11
CA ARG A 205 -19.80 12.00 8.69
C ARG A 205 -20.27 13.26 7.96
N GLN A 206 -19.33 14.04 7.42
CA GLN A 206 -19.60 15.26 6.67
C GLN A 206 -18.69 15.33 5.44
N PRO A 207 -19.02 14.58 4.37
CA PRO A 207 -18.29 14.72 3.12
C PRO A 207 -18.51 16.14 2.62
N ARG A 208 -17.43 16.88 2.34
CA ARG A 208 -17.55 18.23 1.78
C ARG A 208 -18.29 18.10 0.45
N GLY A 209 -19.42 18.80 0.32
CA GLY A 209 -20.13 18.93 -0.95
C GLY A 209 -19.20 19.54 -1.99
N ASP A 210 -19.38 19.06 -3.22
CA ASP A 210 -18.75 19.47 -4.48
C ASP A 210 -17.37 18.91 -4.87
N GLY A 211 -17.39 18.30 -6.06
CA GLY A 211 -16.24 17.92 -6.87
C GLY A 211 -15.51 19.14 -7.43
N GLY A 212 -14.84 19.90 -6.55
CA GLY A 212 -13.90 20.93 -6.94
C GLY A 212 -12.58 20.32 -7.41
N HIS A 213 -12.26 20.51 -8.69
CA HIS A 213 -10.93 20.36 -9.24
C HIS A 213 -9.94 21.13 -8.33
N LEU A 214 -9.02 20.42 -7.66
CA LEU A 214 -7.95 21.07 -6.91
C LEU A 214 -7.12 21.89 -7.91
N LEU A 215 -7.26 23.22 -7.84
CA LEU A 215 -6.46 24.11 -8.66
C LEU A 215 -4.98 23.95 -8.26
N PRO A 216 -4.02 24.00 -9.20
CA PRO A 216 -2.59 23.79 -8.93
C PRO A 216 -2.02 24.68 -7.81
N LEU A 217 -2.66 25.82 -7.54
CA LEU A 217 -2.24 26.81 -6.54
C LEU A 217 -2.51 26.38 -5.07
N ASP A 218 -3.40 25.42 -4.83
CA ASP A 218 -3.70 24.95 -3.45
C ASP A 218 -2.71 23.89 -2.95
N ILE A 219 -1.94 23.27 -3.85
CA ILE A 219 -0.87 22.33 -3.50
C ILE A 219 0.36 23.10 -2.99
N GLU A 220 0.68 24.25 -3.59
CA GLU A 220 1.81 25.08 -3.15
C GLU A 220 1.60 25.72 -1.77
N ARG A 221 0.37 26.11 -1.41
CA ARG A 221 0.09 26.67 -0.08
C ARG A 221 0.23 25.65 1.05
N ARG A 222 -0.04 24.37 0.80
CA ARG A 222 0.19 23.30 1.80
C ARG A 222 1.66 22.92 1.92
N ALA A 223 2.44 23.03 0.85
CA ALA A 223 3.88 22.85 0.90
C ALA A 223 4.58 23.99 1.69
N HIS A 224 4.12 25.23 1.53
CA HIS A 224 4.71 26.39 2.21
C HIS A 224 4.36 26.50 3.70
N ALA A 225 3.17 26.08 4.13
CA ALA A 225 2.79 26.13 5.55
C ALA A 225 3.62 25.15 6.42
N CYS A 226 4.27 24.15 5.82
CA CYS A 226 5.17 23.24 6.54
C CYS A 226 6.62 23.74 6.56
N SER A 227 6.97 24.74 5.74
CA SER A 227 8.33 25.29 5.64
C SER A 227 8.55 26.54 6.52
N SER A 228 7.52 27.07 7.19
CA SER A 228 7.62 28.25 8.06
C SER A 228 7.67 27.93 9.56
N MET A 229 7.90 26.67 9.92
CA MET A 229 8.39 26.26 11.24
C MET A 229 9.70 25.49 11.04
N ILE A 230 10.73 26.22 10.61
CA ILE A 230 12.18 26.07 10.88
C ILE A 230 12.82 27.37 10.38
#